data_AF-A0A940CK31-F1
#
_entry.id   AF-A0A940CK31-F1
#
_cell.length_a   1.000
_cell.length_b   1.000
_cell.length_c   1.000
_cell.angle_alpha   90.00
_cell.angle_beta   90.00
_cell.angle_gamma   90.00
#
_symmetry.space_group_name_H-M   'P 1'
#
loop_
_entity.id
_entity.type
_entity.pdbx_description
1 polymer ?
#
loop_
_entity_poly.entity_id
_entity_poly.type
_entity_poly.pdbx_seq_one_letter_code
_entity_poly.pdbx_strand_id
1 'polypeptide(L)'
;MSTKVLRRFIINMAILTFVMFTVWALVRSFMNRPPGDYETEVCDMRLKDKLYDQALQAANTALEKTPDHRGAIMCKALVFISQKMYLEATEELNYLIIFLEKTVKDDDPTGIGTLAAAYANRGIIKDRKKDYQGALQDYLKALGIDHKAVAGPGLGAVILNYKFKSSSVKERALYLNEQLQLPESERVLRIQELDEGQVMHKPGKL
;
A
#
# COMPACT_ATOMS: atom_id res chain seq x y z
N MET A 1 0.52 55.69 27.09
CA MET A 1 0.37 54.92 25.83
C MET A 1 -1.12 54.85 25.48
N SER A 2 -1.53 55.20 24.25
CA SER A 2 -2.95 55.22 23.86
C SER A 2 -3.51 53.79 23.78
N THR A 3 -4.69 53.55 24.36
CA THR A 3 -5.39 52.25 24.33
C THR A 3 -5.61 51.73 22.90
N LYS A 4 -5.81 52.64 21.93
CA LYS A 4 -5.93 52.31 20.50
C LYS A 4 -4.61 51.78 19.91
N VAL A 5 -3.48 52.33 20.33
CA VAL A 5 -2.14 51.88 19.88
C VAL A 5 -1.81 50.52 20.47
N LEU A 6 -2.09 50.33 21.77
CA LEU A 6 -1.91 49.04 22.44
C LEU A 6 -2.76 47.94 21.79
N ARG A 7 -4.04 48.21 21.49
CA ARG A 7 -4.93 47.25 20.81
C ARG A 7 -4.42 46.86 19.41
N ARG A 8 -3.97 47.83 18.61
CA ARG A 8 -3.41 47.55 17.27
C ARG A 8 -2.11 46.75 17.36
N PHE A 9 -1.25 47.06 18.33
CA PHE A 9 -0.03 46.31 18.58
C PHE A 9 -0.34 44.85 18.94
N ILE A 10 -1.27 44.61 19.86
CA ILE A 10 -1.69 43.25 20.25
C ILE A 10 -2.22 42.47 19.04
N ILE A 11 -3.09 43.08 18.23
CA ILE A 11 -3.64 42.44 17.03
C ILE A 11 -2.52 42.08 16.03
N ASN A 12 -1.61 43.01 15.77
CA ASN A 12 -0.50 42.78 14.84
C ASN A 12 0.44 41.67 15.34
N MET A 13 0.70 41.61 16.66
CA MET A 13 1.48 40.51 17.25
C MET A 13 0.77 39.17 17.12
N ALA A 14 -0.55 39.11 17.36
CA ALA A 14 -1.32 37.88 17.18
C ALA A 14 -1.28 37.38 15.72
N ILE A 15 -1.45 38.30 14.74
CA ILE A 15 -1.34 37.98 13.31
C ILE A 15 0.07 37.48 12.99
N LEU A 16 1.10 38.18 13.44
CA LEU A 16 2.50 37.81 13.18
C LEU A 16 2.82 36.42 13.75
N THR A 17 2.41 36.13 14.98
CA THR A 17 2.61 34.81 15.60
C THR A 17 1.89 33.72 14.83
N PHE A 18 0.64 33.95 14.40
CA PHE A 18 -0.09 33.00 13.57
C PHE A 18 0.63 32.72 12.25
N VAL A 19 1.04 33.78 11.54
CA VAL A 19 1.78 33.64 10.28
C VAL A 19 3.11 32.90 10.47
N MET A 20 3.89 33.26 11.49
CA MET A 20 5.14 32.56 11.79
C MET A 20 4.92 31.09 12.13
N PHE A 21 3.90 30.76 12.92
CA PHE A 21 3.54 29.38 13.23
C PHE A 21 3.12 28.61 11.97
N THR A 22 2.28 29.20 11.11
CA THR A 22 1.85 28.58 9.85
C THR A 22 3.03 28.34 8.92
N VAL A 23 3.92 29.31 8.74
CA VAL A 23 5.13 29.17 7.91
C VAL A 23 6.04 28.09 8.48
N TRP A 24 6.29 28.10 9.79
CA TRP A 24 7.10 27.08 10.44
C TRP A 24 6.49 25.67 10.29
N ALA A 25 5.17 25.54 10.50
CA ALA A 25 4.46 24.26 10.35
C ALA A 25 4.53 23.74 8.91
N LEU A 26 4.35 24.62 7.91
CA LEU A 26 4.49 24.27 6.50
C LEU A 26 5.91 23.84 6.17
N VAL A 27 6.91 24.65 6.52
CA VAL A 27 8.33 24.33 6.28
C VAL A 27 8.70 23.00 6.92
N ARG A 28 8.31 22.78 8.18
CA ARG A 28 8.58 21.52 8.90
C ARG A 28 7.93 20.32 8.21
N SER A 29 6.71 20.45 7.68
CA SER A 29 5.99 19.38 6.98
C SER A 29 6.70 18.91 5.70
N PHE A 30 7.43 19.80 5.02
CA PHE A 30 8.18 19.45 3.81
C PHE A 30 9.63 19.07 4.07
N MET A 31 10.29 19.63 5.10
CA MET A 31 11.73 19.40 5.32
C MET A 31 12.06 18.17 6.16
N ASN A 32 11.16 17.68 7.02
CA ASN A 32 11.47 16.58 7.95
C ASN A 32 10.95 15.21 7.49
N ARG A 33 11.09 14.89 6.20
CA ARG A 33 10.72 13.56 5.69
C ARG A 33 11.90 12.58 5.86
N PRO A 34 11.66 11.35 6.33
CA PRO A 34 12.63 10.28 6.27
C PRO A 34 13.23 10.13 4.85
N PRO A 35 14.54 9.85 4.73
CA PRO A 35 15.14 9.57 3.43
C PRO A 35 14.42 8.43 2.70
N GLY A 36 14.16 8.59 1.39
CA GLY A 36 13.47 7.59 0.56
C GLY A 36 11.95 7.72 0.50
N ASP A 37 11.31 8.46 1.42
CA ASP A 37 9.85 8.62 1.42
C ASP A 37 9.37 9.42 0.20
N TYR A 38 10.08 10.50 -0.16
CA TYR A 38 9.74 11.30 -1.33
C TYR A 38 9.82 10.47 -2.62
N GLU A 39 10.89 9.71 -2.79
CA GLU A 39 11.07 8.83 -3.95
C GLU A 39 10.03 7.71 -4.00
N THR A 40 9.62 7.20 -2.85
CA THR A 40 8.53 6.23 -2.74
C THR A 40 7.19 6.82 -3.20
N GLU A 41 6.89 8.07 -2.84
CA GLU A 41 5.70 8.78 -3.34
C GLU A 41 5.76 8.97 -4.86
N VAL A 42 6.94 9.33 -5.39
CA VAL A 42 7.14 9.44 -6.83
C VAL A 42 6.90 8.09 -7.51
N CYS A 43 7.42 6.99 -6.95
CA CYS A 43 7.16 5.64 -7.46
C CYS A 43 5.66 5.35 -7.53
N ASP A 44 4.91 5.64 -6.48
CA ASP A 44 3.45 5.41 -6.45
C ASP A 44 2.69 6.21 -7.51
N MET A 45 3.07 7.48 -7.73
CA MET A 45 2.48 8.32 -8.76
C MET A 45 2.76 7.75 -10.16
N ARG A 46 4.03 7.41 -10.43
CA ARG A 46 4.43 6.84 -11.72
C ARG A 46 3.80 5.48 -11.99
N LEU A 47 3.64 4.65 -10.96
CA LEU A 47 2.92 3.38 -11.06
C LEU A 47 1.46 3.58 -11.47
N LYS A 48 0.76 4.55 -10.88
CA LYS A 48 -0.63 4.90 -11.26
C LYS A 48 -0.72 5.39 -12.70
N ASP A 49 0.27 6.16 -13.14
CA ASP A 49 0.38 6.66 -14.51
C ASP A 49 0.87 5.57 -15.51
N LYS A 50 1.14 4.35 -15.04
CA LYS A 50 1.71 3.22 -15.81
C LYS A 50 3.08 3.51 -16.41
N LEU A 51 3.81 4.47 -15.85
CA LEU A 51 5.19 4.81 -16.20
C LEU A 51 6.15 3.89 -15.44
N TYR A 52 6.16 2.60 -15.79
CA TYR A 52 6.81 1.56 -15.00
C TYR A 52 8.32 1.74 -14.83
N ASP A 53 9.03 2.14 -15.89
CA ASP A 53 10.49 2.37 -15.82
C ASP A 53 10.83 3.51 -14.85
N GLN A 54 10.06 4.60 -14.90
CA GLN A 54 10.23 5.75 -14.00
C GLN A 54 9.85 5.39 -12.56
N ALA A 55 8.81 4.57 -12.38
CA ALA A 55 8.41 4.08 -11.07
C ALA A 55 9.53 3.21 -10.46
N LEU A 56 10.08 2.27 -11.25
CA LEU A 56 11.16 1.40 -10.83
C LEU A 56 12.43 2.19 -10.49
N GLN A 57 12.77 3.20 -11.31
CA GLN A 57 13.89 4.09 -11.02
C GLN A 57 13.69 4.81 -9.68
N ALA A 58 12.52 5.38 -9.44
CA ALA A 58 12.21 6.05 -8.17
C ALA A 58 12.28 5.10 -6.97
N ALA A 59 11.76 3.86 -7.10
CA ALA A 59 11.91 2.85 -6.05
C ALA A 59 13.39 2.54 -5.76
N ASN A 60 14.22 2.36 -6.79
CA ASN A 60 15.65 2.09 -6.61
C ASN A 60 16.37 3.27 -5.93
N THR A 61 16.09 4.52 -6.32
CA THR A 61 16.65 5.70 -5.65
C THR A 61 16.21 5.80 -4.19
N ALA A 62 14.97 5.40 -3.86
CA ALA A 62 14.53 5.31 -2.47
C ALA A 62 15.37 4.29 -1.68
N LEU A 63 15.64 3.13 -2.27
CA LEU A 63 16.41 2.04 -1.66
C LEU A 63 17.91 2.38 -1.53
N GLU A 64 18.48 3.16 -2.43
CA GLU A 64 19.83 3.71 -2.28
C GLU A 64 19.95 4.61 -1.03
N LYS A 65 18.89 5.37 -0.73
CA LYS A 65 18.84 6.22 0.47
C LYS A 65 18.51 5.44 1.73
N THR A 66 17.69 4.40 1.63
CA THR A 66 17.24 3.57 2.75
C THR A 66 17.04 2.12 2.27
N PRO A 67 18.03 1.24 2.46
CA PRO A 67 18.05 -0.11 1.89
C PRO A 67 16.82 -0.97 2.19
N ASP A 68 16.23 -0.82 3.38
CA ASP A 68 15.08 -1.61 3.83
C ASP A 68 13.76 -0.79 3.80
N HIS A 69 13.67 0.20 2.92
CA HIS A 69 12.50 1.08 2.85
C HIS A 69 11.26 0.30 2.40
N ARG A 70 10.46 -0.15 3.36
CA ARG A 70 9.26 -1.01 3.14
C ARG A 70 8.33 -0.51 2.04
N GLY A 71 8.13 0.81 1.95
CA GLY A 71 7.26 1.41 0.95
C GLY A 71 7.84 1.37 -0.46
N ALA A 72 9.18 1.43 -0.59
CA ALA A 72 9.87 1.37 -1.87
C ALA A 72 9.95 -0.06 -2.39
N ILE A 73 10.26 -1.03 -1.51
CA ILE A 73 10.24 -2.47 -1.82
C ILE A 73 8.84 -2.87 -2.29
N MET A 74 7.80 -2.44 -1.55
CA MET A 74 6.41 -2.68 -1.96
C MET A 74 6.13 -2.06 -3.34
N CYS A 75 6.49 -0.79 -3.57
CA CYS A 75 6.25 -0.16 -4.86
C CYS A 75 6.95 -0.91 -6.02
N LYS A 76 8.19 -1.34 -5.80
CA LYS A 76 8.96 -2.16 -6.74
C LYS A 76 8.27 -3.48 -7.06
N ALA A 77 7.79 -4.20 -6.05
CA ALA A 77 6.99 -5.41 -6.24
C ALA A 77 5.72 -5.13 -7.06
N LEU A 78 5.00 -4.05 -6.78
CA LEU A 78 3.79 -3.67 -7.50
C LEU A 78 4.06 -3.33 -8.98
N VAL A 79 5.19 -2.68 -9.27
CA VAL A 79 5.65 -2.43 -10.63
C VAL A 79 5.87 -3.75 -11.37
N PHE A 80 6.54 -4.72 -10.74
CA PHE A 80 6.74 -6.05 -11.33
C PHE A 80 5.42 -6.82 -11.53
N ILE A 81 4.50 -6.79 -10.56
CA ILE A 81 3.16 -7.40 -10.72
C ILE A 81 2.40 -6.79 -11.90
N SER A 82 2.46 -5.46 -12.07
CA SER A 82 1.80 -4.73 -13.16
C SER A 82 2.35 -5.11 -14.53
N GLN A 83 3.63 -5.47 -14.59
CA GLN A 83 4.31 -5.96 -15.80
C GLN A 83 4.23 -7.48 -15.97
N LYS A 84 3.52 -8.19 -15.08
CA LYS A 84 3.45 -9.68 -15.03
C LYS A 84 4.80 -10.37 -14.80
N MET A 85 5.79 -9.63 -14.30
CA MET A 85 7.10 -10.12 -13.87
C MET A 85 6.99 -10.76 -12.48
N TYR A 86 6.32 -11.92 -12.44
CA TYR A 86 5.93 -12.54 -11.18
C TYR A 86 7.08 -13.13 -10.37
N LEU A 87 8.18 -13.50 -11.01
CA LEU A 87 9.35 -14.03 -10.31
C LEU A 87 9.99 -12.91 -9.48
N GLU A 88 10.31 -11.80 -10.13
CA GLU A 88 10.90 -10.60 -9.53
C GLU A 88 9.99 -10.01 -8.46
N ALA A 89 8.68 -9.93 -8.73
CA ALA A 89 7.71 -9.49 -7.72
C ALA A 89 7.71 -10.39 -6.47
N THR A 90 7.83 -11.71 -6.66
CA THR A 90 7.81 -12.67 -5.54
C THR A 90 9.07 -12.55 -4.69
N GLU A 91 10.24 -12.33 -5.30
CA GLU A 91 11.50 -12.11 -4.57
C GLU A 91 11.42 -10.88 -3.67
N GLU A 92 10.95 -9.74 -4.21
CA GLU A 92 10.79 -8.50 -3.45
C GLU A 92 9.78 -8.67 -2.28
N LEU A 93 8.67 -9.36 -2.52
CA LEU A 93 7.66 -9.62 -1.48
C LEU A 93 8.17 -10.59 -0.41
N ASN A 94 8.90 -11.63 -0.78
CA ASN A 94 9.48 -12.57 0.18
C ASN A 94 10.49 -11.86 1.09
N TYR A 95 11.37 -11.06 0.49
CA TYR A 95 12.32 -10.25 1.24
C TYR A 95 11.58 -9.31 2.22
N LEU A 96 10.58 -8.57 1.73
CA LEU A 96 9.80 -7.65 2.55
C LEU A 96 9.07 -8.34 3.71
N ILE A 97 8.47 -9.50 3.46
CA ILE A 97 7.78 -10.31 4.48
C ILE A 97 8.78 -10.73 5.56
N ILE A 98 9.91 -11.34 5.18
CA ILE A 98 10.93 -11.81 6.14
C ILE A 98 11.46 -10.64 6.99
N PHE A 99 11.72 -9.50 6.36
CA PHE A 99 12.17 -8.30 7.05
C PHE A 99 11.12 -7.81 8.06
N LEU A 100 9.87 -7.68 7.65
CA LEU A 100 8.80 -7.14 8.49
C LEU A 100 8.40 -8.11 9.61
N GLU A 101 8.36 -9.43 9.37
CA GLU A 101 8.11 -10.41 10.43
C GLU A 101 9.15 -10.33 11.56
N LYS A 102 10.38 -9.91 11.24
CA LYS A 102 11.46 -9.75 12.23
C LYS A 102 11.47 -8.40 12.93
N THR A 103 10.97 -7.34 12.27
CA THR A 103 11.22 -5.95 12.69
C THR A 103 9.97 -5.17 13.10
N VAL A 104 8.79 -5.58 12.62
CA VAL A 104 7.53 -4.91 12.96
C VAL A 104 7.23 -5.07 14.44
N LYS A 105 6.85 -3.96 15.06
CA LYS A 105 6.39 -3.89 16.44
C LYS A 105 4.86 -3.79 16.47
N ASP A 106 4.28 -4.19 17.59
CA ASP A 106 2.83 -4.13 17.79
C ASP A 106 2.27 -2.70 17.72
N ASP A 107 3.10 -1.68 17.97
CA ASP A 107 2.76 -0.26 17.91
C ASP A 107 3.06 0.40 16.54
N ASP A 108 3.41 -0.38 15.52
CA ASP A 108 3.66 0.09 14.14
C ASP A 108 2.53 -0.31 13.18
N PRO A 109 1.39 0.42 13.18
CA PRO A 109 0.23 0.05 12.36
C PRO A 109 0.55 0.13 10.86
N THR A 110 1.50 0.97 10.44
CA THR A 110 1.91 1.06 9.03
C THR A 110 2.73 -0.17 8.62
N GLY A 111 3.59 -0.67 9.51
CA GLY A 111 4.36 -1.90 9.30
C GLY A 111 3.46 -3.14 9.26
N ILE A 112 2.53 -3.24 10.20
CA ILE A 112 1.51 -4.29 10.25
C ILE A 112 0.68 -4.29 8.96
N GLY A 113 0.21 -3.12 8.53
CA GLY A 113 -0.53 -2.98 7.27
C GLY A 113 0.30 -3.32 6.03
N THR A 114 1.60 -3.00 6.03
CA THR A 114 2.51 -3.36 4.93
C THR A 114 2.73 -4.87 4.87
N LEU A 115 2.88 -5.52 6.02
CA LEU A 115 3.04 -6.97 6.12
C LEU A 115 1.80 -7.70 5.61
N ALA A 116 0.61 -7.27 6.05
CA ALA A 116 -0.66 -7.81 5.54
C ALA A 116 -0.78 -7.64 4.01
N ALA A 117 -0.47 -6.45 3.49
CA ALA A 117 -0.49 -6.17 2.06
C ALA A 117 0.53 -7.03 1.27
N ALA A 118 1.71 -7.29 1.84
CA ALA A 118 2.74 -8.09 1.19
C ALA A 118 2.30 -9.55 1.01
N TYR A 119 1.69 -10.14 2.05
CA TYR A 119 1.05 -11.45 1.93
C TYR A 119 -0.08 -11.45 0.91
N ALA A 120 -0.98 -10.46 0.94
CA ALA A 120 -2.07 -10.37 -0.03
C ALA A 120 -1.56 -10.31 -1.48
N ASN A 121 -0.55 -9.48 -1.76
CA ASN A 121 0.03 -9.37 -3.09
C ASN A 121 0.74 -10.67 -3.53
N ARG A 122 1.42 -11.36 -2.61
CA ARG A 122 2.02 -12.67 -2.92
C ARG A 122 0.95 -13.72 -3.20
N GLY A 123 -0.16 -13.69 -2.46
CA GLY A 123 -1.35 -14.48 -2.72
C GLY A 123 -1.92 -14.24 -4.12
N ILE A 124 -2.05 -12.97 -4.54
CA ILE A 124 -2.48 -12.60 -5.90
C ILE A 124 -1.55 -13.19 -6.96
N ILE A 125 -0.22 -13.13 -6.76
CA ILE A 125 0.73 -13.73 -7.69
C ILE A 125 0.51 -15.25 -7.80
N LYS A 126 0.40 -15.94 -6.66
CA LYS A 126 0.16 -17.39 -6.62
C LYS A 126 -1.15 -17.78 -7.28
N ASP A 127 -2.21 -17.02 -7.02
CA ASP A 127 -3.54 -17.20 -7.62
C ASP A 127 -3.48 -17.10 -9.15
N ARG A 128 -2.81 -16.05 -9.66
CA ARG A 128 -2.56 -15.86 -11.11
C ARG A 128 -1.70 -16.97 -11.71
N LYS A 129 -0.81 -17.58 -10.91
CA LYS A 129 0.00 -18.75 -11.29
C LYS A 129 -0.71 -20.09 -11.04
N LYS A 130 -1.99 -20.08 -10.64
CA LYS A 130 -2.82 -21.25 -10.31
C LYS A 130 -2.35 -22.07 -9.11
N ASP A 131 -1.47 -21.51 -8.28
CA ASP A 131 -1.15 -22.06 -6.96
C ASP A 131 -2.23 -21.61 -5.97
N TYR A 132 -3.42 -22.20 -6.09
CA TYR A 132 -4.59 -21.78 -5.32
C TYR A 132 -4.49 -22.11 -3.84
N GLN A 133 -3.82 -23.21 -3.48
CA GLN A 133 -3.57 -23.57 -2.08
C GLN A 133 -2.59 -22.57 -1.43
N GLY A 134 -1.48 -22.26 -2.12
CA GLY A 134 -0.54 -21.27 -1.64
C GLY A 134 -1.12 -19.85 -1.61
N ALA A 135 -2.00 -19.51 -2.56
CA ALA A 135 -2.74 -18.25 -2.56
C ALA A 135 -3.68 -18.13 -1.34
N LEU A 136 -4.47 -19.18 -1.07
CA LEU A 136 -5.37 -19.21 0.09
C LEU A 136 -4.60 -19.05 1.41
N GLN A 137 -3.46 -19.72 1.56
CA GLN A 137 -2.62 -19.57 2.76
C GLN A 137 -2.16 -18.12 2.96
N ASP A 138 -1.67 -17.47 1.90
CA ASP A 138 -1.23 -16.08 1.96
C ASP A 138 -2.40 -15.12 2.24
N TYR A 139 -3.56 -15.34 1.63
CA TYR A 139 -4.76 -14.53 1.90
C TYR A 139 -5.23 -14.66 3.35
N LEU A 140 -5.27 -15.88 3.91
CA LEU A 140 -5.64 -16.10 5.30
C LEU A 140 -4.65 -15.44 6.26
N LYS A 141 -3.35 -15.53 5.97
CA LYS A 141 -2.31 -14.84 6.75
C LYS A 141 -2.50 -13.33 6.71
N ALA A 142 -2.72 -12.74 5.53
CA ALA A 142 -2.97 -11.32 5.36
C ALA A 142 -4.18 -10.83 6.17
N LEU A 143 -5.31 -11.54 6.06
CA LEU A 143 -6.55 -11.24 6.80
C LEU A 143 -6.38 -11.36 8.32
N GLY A 144 -5.56 -12.30 8.78
CA GLY A 144 -5.24 -12.48 10.19
C GLY A 144 -4.33 -11.39 10.77
N ILE A 145 -3.48 -10.78 9.95
CA ILE A 145 -2.58 -9.68 10.36
C ILE A 145 -3.36 -8.36 10.41
N ASP A 146 -3.94 -7.95 9.28
CA ASP A 146 -4.74 -6.73 9.19
C ASP A 146 -5.74 -6.83 8.04
N HIS A 147 -6.95 -7.30 8.37
CA HIS A 147 -8.06 -7.37 7.42
C HIS A 147 -8.48 -6.00 6.86
N LYS A 148 -8.22 -4.88 7.56
CA LYS A 148 -8.58 -3.54 7.07
C LYS A 148 -7.62 -3.09 5.98
N ALA A 149 -6.32 -3.36 6.14
CA ALA A 149 -5.32 -3.07 5.13
C ALA A 149 -5.58 -3.79 3.79
N VAL A 150 -6.25 -4.95 3.82
CA VAL A 150 -6.53 -5.78 2.64
C VAL A 150 -8.01 -5.84 2.23
N ALA A 151 -8.84 -4.97 2.80
CA ALA A 151 -10.29 -4.93 2.50
C ALA A 151 -10.60 -4.51 1.06
N GLY A 152 -9.68 -3.80 0.40
CA GLY A 152 -9.90 -3.23 -0.93
C GLY A 152 -10.66 -1.89 -0.87
N PRO A 153 -11.13 -1.37 -2.02
CA PRO A 153 -11.86 -0.11 -2.07
C PRO A 153 -13.17 -0.18 -1.26
N GLY A 154 -13.41 0.83 -0.42
CA GLY A 154 -14.67 0.92 0.32
C GLY A 154 -15.87 1.16 -0.60
N LEU A 155 -17.09 0.96 -0.08
CA LEU A 155 -18.35 1.06 -0.84
C LEU A 155 -18.47 2.35 -1.68
N GLY A 156 -18.03 3.50 -1.15
CA GLY A 156 -18.08 4.77 -1.89
C GLY A 156 -17.22 4.77 -3.16
N ALA A 157 -16.03 4.16 -3.12
CA ALA A 157 -15.15 4.04 -4.29
C ALA A 157 -15.71 3.04 -5.31
N VAL A 158 -16.35 1.97 -4.85
CA VAL A 158 -17.02 0.98 -5.72
C VAL A 158 -18.23 1.62 -6.44
N ILE A 159 -19.03 2.41 -5.72
CA ILE A 159 -20.21 3.10 -6.28
C ILE A 159 -19.79 4.16 -7.32
N LEU A 160 -18.79 4.98 -7.00
CA LEU A 160 -18.32 6.04 -7.92
C LEU A 160 -17.58 5.48 -9.13
N ASN A 161 -16.95 4.31 -8.99
CA ASN A 161 -16.17 3.69 -10.03
C ASN A 161 -16.69 2.26 -10.28
N TYR A 162 -17.81 2.19 -10.99
CA TYR A 162 -18.54 0.96 -11.40
C TYR A 162 -17.67 -0.09 -12.12
N LYS A 163 -16.43 0.27 -12.47
CA LYS A 163 -15.44 -0.61 -13.11
C LYS A 163 -14.74 -1.57 -12.14
N PHE A 164 -14.86 -1.38 -10.82
CA PHE A 164 -14.31 -2.31 -9.83
C PHE A 164 -15.27 -3.49 -9.58
N LYS A 165 -15.34 -4.43 -10.52
CA LYS A 165 -15.82 -5.80 -10.22
C LYS A 165 -14.74 -6.64 -9.49
N SER A 166 -13.93 -6.01 -8.65
CA SER A 166 -12.81 -6.68 -8.00
C SER A 166 -13.27 -7.41 -6.75
N SER A 167 -13.06 -8.72 -6.69
CA SER A 167 -13.19 -9.48 -5.44
C SER A 167 -12.14 -8.97 -4.43
N SER A 168 -12.56 -8.65 -3.22
CA SER A 168 -11.65 -8.41 -2.09
C SER A 168 -10.84 -9.67 -1.76
N VAL A 169 -9.73 -9.51 -1.03
CA VAL A 169 -8.93 -10.66 -0.53
C VAL A 169 -9.78 -11.62 0.28
N LYS A 170 -10.71 -11.09 1.09
CA LYS A 170 -11.65 -11.88 1.88
C LYS A 170 -12.56 -12.72 1.01
N GLU A 171 -13.23 -12.12 0.03
CA GLU A 171 -14.13 -12.82 -0.88
C GLU A 171 -13.39 -13.88 -1.70
N ARG A 172 -12.17 -13.56 -2.16
CA ARG A 172 -11.37 -14.50 -2.92
C ARG A 172 -10.91 -15.68 -2.06
N ALA A 173 -10.51 -15.43 -0.82
CA ALA A 173 -10.13 -16.48 0.13
C ALA A 173 -11.31 -17.42 0.44
N LEU A 174 -12.50 -16.86 0.68
CA LEU A 174 -13.72 -17.65 0.90
C LEU A 174 -14.03 -18.53 -0.32
N TYR A 175 -14.01 -17.94 -1.51
CA TYR A 175 -14.24 -18.67 -2.75
C TYR A 175 -13.25 -19.82 -2.95
N LEU A 176 -11.94 -19.56 -2.80
CA LEU A 176 -10.93 -20.60 -2.93
C LEU A 176 -11.12 -21.71 -1.89
N ASN A 177 -11.46 -21.35 -0.65
CA ASN A 177 -11.72 -22.33 0.41
C ASN A 177 -12.92 -23.23 0.07
N GLU A 178 -14.02 -22.66 -0.44
CA GLU A 178 -15.19 -23.43 -0.89
C GLU A 178 -14.85 -24.36 -2.05
N GLN A 179 -14.18 -23.85 -3.09
CA GLN A 179 -13.81 -24.63 -4.27
C GLN A 179 -12.82 -25.76 -3.97
N LEU A 180 -11.88 -25.54 -3.05
CA LEU A 180 -10.89 -26.56 -2.67
C LEU A 180 -11.49 -27.72 -1.87
N GLN A 181 -12.70 -27.56 -1.30
CA GLN A 181 -13.43 -28.66 -0.65
C GLN A 181 -14.16 -29.58 -1.65
N LEU A 182 -14.42 -29.10 -2.87
CA LEU A 182 -15.07 -29.91 -3.90
C LEU A 182 -14.10 -30.95 -4.49
N PRO A 183 -14.62 -32.05 -5.08
CA PRO A 183 -13.82 -32.94 -5.93
C PRO A 183 -13.13 -32.17 -7.05
N GLU A 184 -11.92 -32.58 -7.43
CA GLU A 184 -11.11 -31.85 -8.43
C GLU A 184 -11.83 -31.61 -9.76
N SER A 185 -12.66 -32.55 -10.18
CA SER A 185 -13.47 -32.48 -11.42
C SER A 185 -14.60 -31.44 -11.38
N GLU A 186 -15.01 -30.99 -10.18
CA GLU A 186 -16.14 -30.07 -9.99
C GLU A 186 -15.69 -28.64 -9.69
N ARG A 187 -14.38 -28.43 -9.48
CA ARG A 187 -13.84 -27.12 -9.08
C ARG A 187 -13.85 -26.14 -10.25
N VAL A 188 -14.30 -24.92 -9.98
CA VAL A 188 -14.12 -23.76 -10.85
C VAL A 188 -13.18 -22.79 -10.13
N LEU A 189 -11.86 -22.94 -10.30
CA LEU A 189 -10.90 -22.13 -9.55
C LEU A 189 -10.57 -20.78 -10.21
N ARG A 190 -11.02 -20.58 -11.45
CA ARG A 190 -10.71 -19.39 -12.25
C ARG A 190 -11.97 -18.82 -12.89
N ILE A 191 -12.20 -17.53 -12.69
CA ILE A 191 -13.21 -16.74 -13.39
C ILE A 191 -12.47 -15.53 -13.96
N GLN A 192 -12.07 -15.62 -15.24
CA GLN A 192 -11.11 -14.69 -15.84
C GLN A 192 -11.46 -13.20 -15.64
N GLU A 193 -12.74 -12.82 -15.81
CA GLU A 193 -13.19 -11.43 -15.63
C GLU A 193 -12.99 -10.93 -14.19
N LEU A 194 -13.22 -11.78 -13.18
CA LEU A 194 -13.06 -11.43 -11.77
C LEU A 194 -11.59 -11.47 -11.32
N ASP A 195 -10.84 -12.44 -11.84
CA ASP A 195 -9.43 -12.63 -11.48
C ASP A 195 -8.54 -11.52 -12.06
N GLU A 196 -8.86 -11.02 -13.26
CA GLU A 196 -8.20 -9.84 -13.85
C GLU A 196 -8.53 -8.55 -13.09
N GLY A 197 -9.66 -8.53 -12.38
CA GLY A 197 -10.09 -7.41 -11.54
C GLY A 197 -9.40 -7.33 -10.18
N GLN A 198 -8.61 -8.32 -9.75
CA GLN A 198 -7.97 -8.33 -8.44
C GLN A 198 -7.09 -7.09 -8.22
N VAL A 199 -7.40 -6.33 -7.15
CA VAL A 199 -6.70 -5.09 -6.80
C VAL A 199 -5.46 -5.43 -5.98
N MET A 200 -4.34 -4.79 -6.31
CA MET A 200 -3.12 -4.89 -5.51
C MET A 200 -3.23 -4.02 -4.27
N HIS A 201 -2.62 -4.47 -3.17
CA HIS A 201 -2.74 -3.80 -1.87
C HIS A 201 -1.44 -3.07 -1.49
N LYS A 202 -1.60 -1.87 -0.96
CA LYS A 202 -0.56 -1.10 -0.27
C LYS A 202 -1.25 -0.41 0.90
N PRO A 203 -0.70 -0.42 2.13
CA PRO A 203 -1.31 0.33 3.22
C PRO A 203 -1.40 1.81 2.83
N GLY A 204 -2.55 2.42 3.12
CA GLY A 204 -2.70 3.86 3.03
C GLY A 204 -1.76 4.56 4.02
N LYS A 205 -1.38 5.80 3.72
CA LYS A 205 -0.76 6.67 4.73
C LYS A 205 -1.77 6.81 5.87
N LEU A 206 -1.43 6.30 7.06
CA LEU A 206 -2.10 6.67 8.30
C LEU A 206 -1.63 8.06 8.73
#